data_AF-A0A529QTP3-F1
#
_entry.id   AF-A0A529QTP3-F1
#
_cell.length_a   1.000
_cell.length_b   1.000
_cell.length_c   1.000
_cell.angle_alpha   90.00
_cell.angle_beta   90.00
_cell.angle_gamma   90.00
#
_symmetry.space_group_name_H-M   'P 1'
#
loop_
_entity.id
_entity.type
_entity.pdbx_description
1 polymer ?
#
loop_
_entity_poly.entity_id
_entity_poly.type
_entity_poly.pdbx_seq_one_letter_code
_entity_poly.pdbx_strand_id
1 'polypeptide(L)' 'LVLVTHLENIEALTGVAPREGEAVVVAPDGDGLKVLGRVTF' A
#
# COMPACT_ATOMS: atom_id res chain seq x y z
N LEU A 1 -3.51 -2.25 11.58
CA LEU A 1 -4.07 -3.36 10.78
C LEU A 1 -3.07 -3.69 9.68
N VAL A 2 -2.90 -4.96 9.34
CA VAL A 2 -2.03 -5.39 8.24
C VAL A 2 -2.91 -6.14 7.24
N LEU A 3 -2.91 -5.69 5.99
CA LEU A 3 -3.52 -6.38 4.86
C LEU A 3 -2.40 -6.99 4.03
N VAL A 4 -2.43 -8.29 3.84
CA VAL A 4 -1.53 -9.00 2.92
C VAL A 4 -2.33 -9.35 1.68
N THR A 5 -1.85 -8.92 0.52
CA THR A 5 -2.54 -9.09 -0.76
C THR A 5 -1.54 -9.08 -1.92
N HIS A 6 -2.04 -9.23 -3.15
CA HIS A 6 -1.23 -9.20 -4.37
C HIS A 6 -0.79 -7.78 -4.74
N LEU A 7 0.30 -7.65 -5.49
CA LEU A 7 0.85 -6.36 -5.92
C LEU A 7 -0.17 -5.52 -6.71
N GLU A 8 -0.94 -6.14 -7.59
CA GLU A 8 -2.02 -5.50 -8.36
C GLU A 8 -3.09 -4.84 -7.48
N ASN A 9 -3.42 -5.45 -6.33
CA ASN A 9 -4.38 -4.86 -5.40
C ASN A 9 -3.77 -3.67 -4.66
N ILE A 10 -2.48 -3.73 -4.33
CA ILE A 10 -1.79 -2.59 -3.71
C ILE A 10 -1.76 -1.42 -4.69
N GLU A 11 -1.45 -1.67 -5.96
CA GLU A 11 -1.45 -0.64 -6.99
C GLU A 11 -2.86 -0.07 -7.22
N ALA A 12 -3.89 -0.90 -7.31
CA ALA A 12 -5.26 -0.45 -7.47
C ALA A 12 -5.77 0.40 -6.29
N LEU A 13 -5.36 0.06 -5.05
CA LEU A 13 -5.81 0.75 -3.84
C LEU A 13 -5.01 2.01 -3.52
N THR A 14 -3.73 2.06 -3.91
CA THR A 14 -2.79 3.10 -3.45
C THR A 14 -2.17 3.91 -4.58
N GLY A 15 -2.31 3.46 -5.83
CA GLY A 15 -1.64 4.05 -6.99
C GLY A 15 -0.12 3.81 -7.03
N VAL A 16 0.42 3.01 -6.10
CA VAL A 16 1.86 2.72 -5.99
C VAL A 16 2.11 1.28 -6.41
N ALA A 17 3.15 1.07 -7.23
CA ALA A 17 3.69 -0.24 -7.56
C ALA A 17 4.91 -0.57 -6.66
N PRO A 18 4.73 -1.24 -5.51
CA PRO A 18 5.84 -1.68 -4.67
C PRO A 18 6.55 -2.90 -5.26
N ARG A 19 7.74 -3.20 -4.74
CA ARG A 19 8.46 -4.44 -5.07
C ARG A 19 8.00 -5.59 -4.17
N GLU A 20 8.29 -6.82 -4.57
CA GLU A 20 8.07 -7.97 -3.71
C GLU A 20 8.83 -7.82 -2.39
N GLY A 21 8.14 -8.10 -1.27
CA GLY A 21 8.69 -7.93 0.08
C GLY A 21 8.61 -6.50 0.65
N GLU A 22 8.14 -5.52 -0.11
CA GLU A 22 8.00 -4.15 0.37
C GLU A 22 6.61 -3.88 0.98
N ALA A 23 6.57 -3.14 2.09
CA ALA A 23 5.31 -2.72 2.72
C ALA A 23 4.99 -1.25 2.41
N VAL A 24 3.73 -0.96 2.06
CA VAL A 24 3.21 0.40 1.86
C VAL A 24 2.41 0.81 3.10
N VAL A 25 2.80 1.92 3.72
CA VAL A 25 2.11 2.47 4.90
C VAL A 25 1.09 3.50 4.42
N VAL A 26 -0.16 3.34 4.84
CA VAL A 26 -1.30 4.17 4.41
C VAL A 26 -2.09 4.69 5.60
N ALA A 27 -2.79 5.81 5.39
CA ALA A 27 -3.87 6.30 6.25
C ALA A 27 -5.18 6.38 5.46
N PRO A 28 -6.34 6.23 6.13
CA PRO A 28 -7.63 6.54 5.52
C PRO A 28 -7.69 7.99 5.01
N ASP A 29 -8.27 8.19 3.84
CA ASP A 29 -8.51 9.51 3.24
C ASP A 29 -9.88 9.52 2.53
N GLY A 30 -10.91 9.95 3.25
CA GLY A 30 -12.30 9.79 2.82
C GLY A 30 -12.64 8.31 2.59
N ASP A 31 -13.09 7.99 1.38
CA ASP A 31 -13.40 6.62 0.94
C ASP A 31 -12.16 5.87 0.39
N GLY A 32 -10.98 6.50 0.43
CA GLY A 32 -9.73 5.98 -0.14
C GLY A 32 -8.60 5.84 0.87
N LEU A 33 -7.40 5.64 0.32
CA LEU A 33 -6.15 5.52 1.07
C LEU A 33 -5.14 6.55 0.59
N LYS A 34 -4.49 7.22 1.54
CA LYS A 34 -3.34 8.08 1.30
C LYS A 34 -2.06 7.38 1.72
N VAL A 35 -1.06 7.36 0.84
CA VAL A 35 0.27 6.80 1.13
C VAL A 35 1.06 7.74 2.05
N LEU A 36 1.61 7.18 3.12
CA LEU A 36 2.45 7.88 4.10
C LEU A 36 3.93 7.55 3.92
N GLY A 37 4.24 6.35 3.43
CA GLY A 37 5.62 5.91 3.28
C GLY A 37 5.72 4.46 2.84
N ARG A 38 6.96 3.98 2.72
CA ARG A 38 7.31 2.63 2.27
C ARG A 38 8.37 2.05 3.21
N VAL A 39 8.28 0.76 3.48
CA VAL A 39 9.24 0.02 4.31
C VAL A 39 9.82 -1.11 3.47
N THR A 40 11.13 -1.06 3.26
CA THR A 40 11.92 -2.11 2.61
C THR A 40 12.68 -2.89 3.67
N PHE A 41 12.66 -4.21 3.56
CA PHE A 41 13.41 -5.14 4.42
C PHE A 41 14.70 -5.60 3.76
#